data_AF-A0A975KQL9-F1
#
_entry.id   AF-A0A975KQL9-F1
#
_cell.length_a   1.000
_cell.length_b   1.000
_cell.length_c   1.000
_cell.angle_alpha   90.00
_cell.angle_beta   90.00
_cell.angle_gamma   90.00
#
_symmetry.space_group_name_H-M   'P 1'
#
loop_
_entity.id
_entity.type
_entity.pdbx_description
1 polymer ?
#
loop_
_entity_poly.entity_id
_entity_poly.type
_entity_poly.pdbx_seq_one_letter_code
_entity_poly.pdbx_strand_id
1 'polypeptide(L)'
;MDYVQLLNELKMSSDYDVKAFASSYGIDLTTSEIRALRPLLDEVSFHWIFTGIPEVFIKKVRIAIGDRKAEQLLKMYFDAKR
;
A
#
# COMPACT_ATOMS: atom_id res chain seq x y z
N MET A 1 -6.24 17.56 1.98
CA MET A 1 -6.70 16.54 1.01
C MET A 1 -7.26 15.39 1.80
N ASP A 2 -8.49 14.96 1.51
CA ASP A 2 -9.16 13.89 2.24
C ASP A 2 -8.53 12.55 1.88
N TYR A 3 -8.04 11.80 2.87
CA TYR A 3 -7.37 10.51 2.68
C TYR A 3 -8.28 9.48 1.97
N VAL A 4 -9.60 9.64 2.16
CA VAL A 4 -10.65 8.86 1.52
C VAL A 4 -10.70 9.11 0.00
N GLN A 5 -10.54 10.36 -0.44
CA GLN A 5 -10.52 10.69 -1.86
C GLN A 5 -9.28 10.11 -2.55
N LEU A 6 -8.11 10.20 -1.91
CA LEU A 6 -6.87 9.64 -2.44
C LEU A 6 -6.97 8.11 -2.62
N LEU A 7 -7.57 7.41 -1.65
CA LEU A 7 -7.78 5.96 -1.74
C LEU A 7 -8.80 5.58 -2.81
N ASN A 8 -9.88 6.36 -2.98
CA ASN A 8 -10.85 6.13 -4.04
C ASN A 8 -10.26 6.43 -5.42
N GLU A 9 -9.47 7.49 -5.55
CA GLU A 9 -8.72 7.78 -6.78
C GLU A 9 -7.77 6.63 -7.08
N LEU A 10 -6.93 6.19 -6.14
CA LEU A 10 -6.03 5.04 -6.32
C LEU A 10 -6.77 3.74 -6.69
N LYS A 11 -7.98 3.51 -6.15
CA LYS A 11 -8.82 2.36 -6.54
C LYS A 11 -9.34 2.46 -7.97
N MET A 12 -9.70 3.66 -8.42
CA MET A 12 -10.19 3.91 -9.78
C MET A 12 -9.05 4.14 -10.80
N SER A 13 -7.85 4.42 -10.31
CA SER A 13 -6.65 4.64 -11.11
C SER A 13 -6.17 3.37 -11.80
N SER A 14 -5.61 3.54 -12.99
CA SER A 14 -5.07 2.44 -13.77
C SER A 14 -3.83 1.85 -13.10
N ASP A 15 -3.54 0.57 -13.36
CA ASP A 15 -2.34 -0.10 -12.84
C ASP A 15 -1.05 0.70 -13.18
N TYR A 16 -1.08 1.47 -14.26
CA TYR A 16 0.01 2.37 -14.67
C TYR A 16 0.19 3.59 -13.75
N ASP A 17 -0.90 4.21 -13.30
CA ASP A 17 -0.86 5.38 -12.42
C ASP A 17 -0.41 4.99 -11.01
N VAL A 18 -0.89 3.83 -10.52
CA VAL A 18 -0.44 3.27 -9.25
C VAL A 18 1.04 2.91 -9.32
N LYS A 19 1.52 2.42 -10.47
CA LYS A 19 2.95 2.18 -10.70
C LYS A 19 3.76 3.48 -10.70
N ALA A 20 3.28 4.51 -11.38
CA ALA A 20 3.92 5.82 -11.42
C ALA A 20 3.96 6.47 -10.02
N PHE A 21 2.89 6.32 -9.25
CA PHE A 21 2.81 6.76 -7.87
C PHE A 21 3.80 5.98 -7.00
N ALA A 22 3.79 4.65 -7.00
CA ALA A 22 4.75 3.86 -6.22
C ALA A 22 6.20 4.18 -6.57
N SER A 23 6.49 4.39 -7.86
CA SER A 23 7.81 4.76 -8.36
C SER A 23 8.26 6.14 -7.87
N SER A 24 7.33 7.10 -7.70
CA SER A 24 7.65 8.42 -7.12
C SER A 24 8.06 8.34 -5.63
N TYR A 25 7.61 7.30 -4.92
CA TYR A 25 8.05 6.95 -3.57
C TYR A 25 9.27 6.01 -3.54
N GLY A 26 9.89 5.73 -4.69
CA GLY A 26 11.06 4.86 -4.81
C GLY A 26 10.75 3.37 -4.70
N ILE A 27 9.49 2.97 -4.85
CA ILE A 27 9.05 1.58 -4.79
C ILE A 27 8.71 1.11 -6.19
N ASP A 28 9.56 0.25 -6.76
CA ASP A 28 9.32 -0.31 -8.08
C ASP A 28 8.36 -1.51 -7.99
N LEU A 29 7.07 -1.25 -8.21
CA LEU A 29 6.02 -2.26 -8.25
C LEU A 29 5.74 -2.69 -9.70
N THR A 30 5.61 -3.99 -9.89
CA THR A 30 5.14 -4.58 -11.15
C THR A 30 3.61 -4.53 -11.22
N THR A 31 3.07 -4.60 -12.43
CA THR A 31 1.61 -4.61 -12.65
C THR A 31 0.92 -5.77 -11.93
N SER A 32 1.58 -6.93 -11.82
CA SER A 32 1.06 -8.09 -11.09
C SER A 32 0.98 -7.84 -9.58
N GLU A 33 2.00 -7.21 -9.01
CA GLU A 33 2.04 -6.82 -7.59
C GLU A 33 0.96 -5.77 -7.27
N ILE A 34 0.75 -4.81 -8.17
CA ILE A 34 -0.31 -3.80 -8.03
C ILE A 34 -1.70 -4.46 -8.03
N ARG A 35 -1.93 -5.42 -8.93
CA ARG A 35 -3.18 -6.19 -8.97
C ARG A 35 -3.39 -7.03 -7.72
N ALA A 36 -2.32 -7.58 -7.14
CA ALA A 36 -2.39 -8.31 -5.87
C ALA A 36 -2.66 -7.39 -4.67
N LEU A 37 -2.21 -6.14 -4.73
CA LEU A 37 -2.47 -5.13 -3.70
C LEU A 37 -3.89 -4.54 -3.77
N ARG A 38 -4.51 -4.45 -4.96
CA ARG A 38 -5.88 -3.92 -5.13
C ARG A 38 -6.91 -4.47 -4.13
N PRO A 39 -7.10 -5.80 -3.98
CA PRO A 39 -8.06 -6.34 -3.02
C PRO A 39 -7.65 -6.08 -1.57
N LEU A 40 -6.35 -5.89 -1.28
CA LEU A 40 -5.88 -5.53 0.05
C LEU A 40 -6.24 -4.08 0.39
N LEU A 41 -6.27 -3.17 -0.58
CA LEU A 41 -6.74 -1.79 -0.37
C LEU A 41 -8.22 -1.73 0.04
N ASP A 42 -9.03 -2.73 -0.32
CA ASP A 42 -10.42 -2.85 0.16
C ASP A 42 -10.49 -3.25 1.64
N GLU A 43 -9.52 -4.02 2.12
CA GLU A 43 -9.44 -4.44 3.53
C GLU A 43 -8.89 -3.34 4.45
N VAL A 44 -8.30 -2.27 3.88
CA VAL A 44 -7.74 -1.16 4.67
C VAL A 44 -8.85 -0.45 5.43
N SER A 45 -8.72 -0.44 6.74
CA SER A 45 -9.67 0.23 7.64
C SER A 45 -9.03 1.47 8.27
N PHE A 46 -9.75 2.60 8.24
CA PHE A 46 -9.26 3.87 8.83
C PHE A 46 -8.92 3.77 10.33
N HIS A 47 -9.57 2.83 11.04
CA HIS A 47 -9.26 2.55 12.44
C HIS A 47 -7.81 2.13 12.67
N TRP A 48 -7.13 1.55 11.66
CA TRP A 48 -5.73 1.12 11.76
C TRP A 48 -4.73 2.27 11.88
N ILE A 49 -5.14 3.50 11.56
CA ILE A 49 -4.33 4.68 11.84
C ILE A 49 -4.14 4.85 13.36
N PHE A 50 -5.18 4.51 14.13
CA PHE A 50 -5.21 4.60 15.59
C PHE A 50 -4.78 3.29 16.26
N THR A 51 -5.24 2.14 15.78
CA THR A 51 -4.97 0.83 16.39
C THR A 51 -3.68 0.17 15.90
N GLY A 52 -3.09 0.68 14.83
CA GLY A 52 -2.04 0.00 14.07
C GLY A 52 -2.61 -0.98 13.05
N ILE A 53 -1.77 -1.32 12.07
CA ILE A 53 -2.08 -2.26 10.99
C ILE A 53 -1.98 -3.69 11.54
N PRO A 54 -3.00 -4.56 11.34
CA PRO A 54 -2.94 -5.95 11.78
C PRO A 54 -1.78 -6.73 11.15
N GLU A 55 -1.10 -7.58 11.92
CA GLU A 55 -0.02 -8.44 11.39
C GLU A 55 -0.49 -9.33 10.24
N VAL A 56 -1.74 -9.79 10.26
CA VAL A 56 -2.33 -10.59 9.19
C VAL A 56 -2.33 -9.82 7.88
N PHE A 57 -2.63 -8.52 7.92
CA PHE A 57 -2.59 -7.65 6.75
C PHE A 57 -1.16 -7.46 6.26
N ILE A 58 -0.21 -7.23 7.18
CA ILE A 58 1.21 -7.12 6.86
C ILE A 58 1.73 -8.38 6.14
N LYS A 59 1.33 -9.57 6.59
CA LYS A 59 1.65 -10.84 5.93
C LYS A 59 1.06 -10.92 4.52
N LYS A 60 -0.19 -10.50 4.33
CA LYS A 60 -0.81 -10.48 2.99
C LYS A 60 -0.07 -9.56 2.02
N VAL A 61 0.33 -8.37 2.49
CA VAL A 61 1.15 -7.44 1.71
C VAL A 61 2.49 -8.06 1.36
N ARG A 62 3.18 -8.70 2.31
CA ARG A 62 4.44 -9.43 2.05
C ARG A 62 4.28 -10.53 0.99
N ILE A 63 3.18 -11.26 1.00
CA ILE A 63 2.87 -12.28 -0.02
C ILE A 63 2.61 -11.63 -1.38
N ALA A 64 1.94 -10.48 -1.42
CA ALA A 64 1.57 -9.79 -2.65
C ALA A 64 2.75 -9.14 -3.39
N ILE A 65 3.70 -8.55 -2.67
CA ILE A 65 4.83 -7.77 -3.26
C ILE A 65 6.22 -8.29 -2.90
N GLY A 66 6.29 -9.38 -2.15
CA GLY A 66 7.53 -9.92 -1.61
C GLY A 66 8.00 -9.24 -0.33
N ASP A 67 8.67 -10.01 0.54
CA ASP A 67 9.13 -9.55 1.86
C ASP A 67 9.99 -8.29 1.78
N ARG A 68 10.92 -8.22 0.81
CA ARG A 68 11.88 -7.13 0.67
C ARG A 68 11.20 -5.79 0.39
N LYS A 69 10.22 -5.74 -0.52
CA LYS A 69 9.49 -4.51 -0.87
C LYS A 69 8.50 -4.12 0.22
N ALA A 70 7.82 -5.10 0.81
CA ALA A 70 6.92 -4.88 1.94
C ALA A 70 7.65 -4.31 3.15
N GLU A 71 8.85 -4.79 3.45
CA GLU A 71 9.67 -4.28 4.54
C GLU A 71 10.13 -2.83 4.28
N GLN A 72 10.50 -2.48 3.04
CA GLN A 72 10.79 -1.09 2.66
C GLN A 72 9.58 -0.16 2.86
N LEU A 73 8.40 -0.61 2.42
CA LEU A 73 7.13 0.12 2.60
C LEU A 73 6.76 0.32 4.07
N LEU A 74 6.85 -0.74 4.87
CA LEU A 74 6.57 -0.68 6.30
C LEU A 74 7.58 0.23 7.01
N LYS A 75 8.86 0.13 6.65
CA LYS A 75 9.91 0.98 7.24
C LYS A 75 9.64 2.45 6.97
N MET A 76 9.26 2.82 5.75
CA MET A 76 8.82 4.19 5.44
C MET A 76 7.62 4.62 6.28
N TYR A 77 6.61 3.75 6.44
CA TYR A 77 5.43 4.05 7.26
C TYR A 77 5.77 4.26 8.74
N PHE A 78 6.68 3.44 9.29
CA PHE A 78 7.14 3.56 10.67
C PHE A 78 8.07 4.77 10.89
N ASP A 79 8.98 5.06 9.97
CA ASP A 79 9.86 6.24 10.05
C ASP A 79 9.07 7.55 9.87
N ALA A 80 8.03 7.58 9.04
CA ALA A 80 7.16 8.75 8.89
C ALA A 80 6.33 9.07 10.15
N LYS A 81 6.26 8.14 11.12
CA LYS A 81 5.58 8.34 12.42
C LYS A 81 6.51 8.89 13.51
N ARG A 82 7.78 9.16 13.20
CA ARG A 82 8.81 9.62 14.15
C ARG A 82 9.02 11.12 14.12
#